data_AF-A0A0A9FL50-F1
#
_entry.id   AF-A0A0A9FL50-F1
#
_cell.length_a   1.000
_cell.length_b   1.000
_cell.length_c   1.000
_cell.angle_alpha   90.00
_cell.angle_beta   90.00
_cell.angle_gamma   90.00
#
_symmetry.space_group_name_H-M   'P 1'
#
loop_
_entity.id
_entity.type
_entity.pdbx_description
1 polymer ?
#
loop_
_entity_poly.entity_id
_entity_poly.type
_entity_poly.pdbx_seq_one_letter_code
_entity_poly.pdbx_strand_id
1 'polypeptide(L)'
;MGEDAKPETVPEALTACIEETCSPAYRHAGGFRFAIELVDDIIIILSLGHNVLVCALCDFRRLILAGEGMLKAEKVGKTEKAQSSLKLRGAARKLYFMTCWVHEQPNEAWPSLARIIEVQKVSFEELASGSRKSERKSNQQSKVLIEEL
;
A
#
# COMPACT_ATOMS: atom_id res chain seq x y z
N MET A 1 6.53 -18.01 -9.47
CA MET A 1 5.94 -16.68 -9.24
C MET A 1 4.64 -16.96 -8.52
N GLY A 2 4.42 -16.43 -7.31
CA GLY A 2 3.31 -16.85 -6.45
C GLY A 2 1.95 -16.64 -7.11
N GLU A 3 1.05 -17.62 -6.90
CA GLU A 3 -0.33 -17.66 -7.37
C GLU A 3 -1.23 -16.69 -6.58
N ASP A 4 -0.98 -15.39 -6.72
CA ASP A 4 -2.01 -14.37 -6.52
C ASP A 4 -2.27 -13.75 -7.88
N ALA A 5 -3.54 -13.62 -8.27
CA ALA A 5 -3.93 -13.00 -9.53
C ALA A 5 -3.25 -11.62 -9.60
N LYS A 6 -2.37 -11.45 -10.60
CA LYS A 6 -1.73 -10.15 -10.82
C LYS A 6 -2.85 -9.18 -11.19
N PRO A 7 -2.94 -8.00 -10.55
CA PRO A 7 -3.91 -7.01 -10.96
C PRO A 7 -3.69 -6.67 -12.44
N GLU A 8 -4.74 -6.78 -13.24
CA GLU A 8 -4.69 -6.51 -14.68
C GLU A 8 -4.89 -5.02 -14.94
N THR A 9 -5.47 -4.31 -13.97
CA THR A 9 -5.81 -2.88 -14.08
C THR A 9 -5.30 -2.07 -12.88
N VAL A 10 -5.09 -0.76 -13.09
CA VAL A 10 -4.71 0.18 -12.02
C VAL A 10 -5.73 0.21 -10.86
N PRO A 11 -7.06 0.24 -11.11
CA PRO A 11 -8.06 0.18 -10.04
C PRO A 11 -7.98 -1.09 -9.19
N GLU A 12 -7.74 -2.26 -9.80
CA GLU A 12 -7.56 -3.52 -9.06
C GLU A 12 -6.33 -3.45 -8.17
N ALA A 13 -5.20 -3.00 -8.72
CA ALA A 13 -3.97 -2.85 -7.95
C ALA A 13 -4.16 -1.90 -6.77
N LEU A 14 -4.82 -0.76 -6.99
CA LEU A 14 -5.07 0.24 -5.95
C LEU A 14 -6.06 -0.27 -4.90
N THR A 15 -7.12 -0.98 -5.30
CA THR A 15 -8.08 -1.61 -4.38
C THR A 15 -7.37 -2.60 -3.48
N ALA A 16 -6.57 -3.51 -4.05
CA ALA A 16 -5.81 -4.50 -3.29
C ALA A 16 -4.83 -3.83 -2.29
N CYS A 17 -4.17 -2.74 -2.68
CA CYS A 17 -3.29 -1.97 -1.78
C CYS A 17 -4.06 -1.32 -0.63
N ILE A 18 -5.23 -0.73 -0.89
CA ILE A 18 -6.05 -0.09 0.14
C ILE A 18 -6.62 -1.15 1.10
N GLU A 19 -7.12 -2.27 0.57
CA GLU A 19 -7.63 -3.39 1.37
C GLU A 19 -6.54 -3.97 2.28
N GLU A 20 -5.35 -4.22 1.72
CA GLU A 20 -4.20 -4.70 2.50
C GLU A 20 -3.82 -3.70 3.59
N THR A 21 -3.77 -2.40 3.28
CA THR A 21 -3.46 -1.34 4.25
C THR A 21 -4.55 -1.19 5.32
N CYS A 22 -5.79 -1.56 5.01
CA CYS A 22 -6.91 -1.58 5.95
C CYS A 22 -7.06 -2.93 6.68
N SER A 23 -6.21 -3.91 6.37
CA SER A 23 -6.29 -5.24 6.96
C SER A 23 -5.99 -5.21 8.48
N PRO A 24 -6.37 -6.26 9.22
CA PRO A 24 -6.08 -6.36 10.65
C PRO A 24 -4.60 -6.19 11.01
N ALA A 25 -3.67 -6.52 10.10
CA ALA A 25 -2.23 -6.36 10.30
C ALA A 25 -1.81 -4.89 10.53
N TYR A 26 -2.51 -3.96 9.88
CA TYR A 26 -2.24 -2.52 9.96
C TYR A 26 -3.36 -1.73 10.65
N ARG A 27 -4.24 -2.42 11.41
CA ARG A 27 -5.36 -1.78 12.11
C ARG A 27 -4.96 -0.57 12.97
N HIS A 28 -3.76 -0.61 13.54
CA HIS A 28 -3.21 0.44 14.39
C HIS A 28 -2.74 1.68 13.62
N ALA A 29 -2.57 1.59 12.29
CA ALA A 29 -1.99 2.64 11.46
C ALA A 29 -2.98 3.74 11.02
N GLY A 30 -4.29 3.58 11.29
CA GLY A 30 -5.30 4.60 10.99
C GLY A 30 -6.31 4.22 9.90
N GLY A 31 -6.29 2.98 9.41
CA GLY A 31 -7.29 2.42 8.51
C GLY A 31 -7.41 3.18 7.19
N PHE A 32 -8.65 3.36 6.71
CA PHE A 32 -8.90 3.93 5.38
C PHE A 32 -8.31 5.33 5.17
N ARG A 33 -8.33 6.21 6.19
CA ARG A 33 -7.75 7.56 6.05
C ARG A 33 -6.24 7.48 5.80
N PHE A 34 -5.55 6.65 6.57
CA PHE A 34 -4.12 6.40 6.37
C PHE A 34 -3.83 5.81 4.98
N ALA A 35 -4.68 4.90 4.50
CA ALA A 35 -4.53 4.33 3.16
C ALA A 35 -4.63 5.40 2.07
N ILE A 36 -5.58 6.34 2.17
CA ILE A 36 -5.72 7.43 1.19
C ILE A 36 -4.54 8.41 1.27
N GLU A 37 -4.09 8.78 2.48
CA GLU A 37 -2.91 9.64 2.66
C GLU A 37 -1.64 8.98 2.09
N LEU A 38 -1.49 7.66 2.24
CA LEU A 38 -0.40 6.92 1.61
C LEU A 38 -0.48 6.97 0.08
N VAL A 39 -1.68 6.93 -0.50
CA VAL A 39 -1.86 7.09 -1.95
C VAL A 39 -1.47 8.50 -2.41
N ASP A 40 -1.72 9.54 -1.60
CA ASP A 40 -1.24 10.90 -1.88
C ASP A 40 0.29 10.96 -1.95
N ASP A 41 0.98 10.34 -0.99
CA ASP A 41 2.44 10.28 -1.00
C ASP A 41 2.97 9.57 -2.27
N ILE A 42 2.31 8.50 -2.72
CA ILE A 42 2.65 7.79 -3.95
C ILE A 42 2.43 8.68 -5.19
N ILE A 43 1.32 9.43 -5.26
CA ILE A 43 1.06 10.38 -6.34
C ILE A 43 2.17 11.44 -6.40
N ILE A 44 2.61 11.95 -5.24
CA ILE A 44 3.70 12.92 -5.16
C ILE A 44 5.02 12.31 -5.67
N ILE A 45 5.39 11.12 -5.19
CA ILE A 45 6.61 10.40 -5.63
C ILE A 45 6.61 10.21 -7.14
N LEU A 46 5.49 9.76 -7.72
CA LEU A 46 5.36 9.57 -9.16
C LEU A 46 5.43 10.89 -9.94
N SER A 47 4.81 11.95 -9.42
CA SER A 47 4.82 13.27 -10.06
C SER A 47 6.21 13.91 -10.08
N LEU A 48 7.04 13.63 -9.07
CA LEU A 48 8.45 14.05 -9.02
C LEU A 48 9.34 13.24 -9.96
N GLY A 49 8.87 12.08 -10.41
CA GLY A 49 9.44 11.33 -11.52
C GLY A 49 10.61 10.42 -11.17
N HIS A 50 11.38 10.10 -12.20
CA HIS A 50 12.34 8.99 -12.21
C HIS A 50 13.33 8.98 -11.04
N ASN A 51 14.00 10.11 -10.78
CA ASN A 51 15.05 10.16 -9.76
C ASN A 51 14.50 9.87 -8.35
N VAL A 52 13.31 10.38 -8.04
CA VAL A 52 12.67 10.15 -6.73
C VAL A 52 12.23 8.70 -6.60
N LEU A 53 11.72 8.08 -7.66
CA LEU A 53 11.40 6.65 -7.68
C LEU A 53 12.64 5.79 -7.43
N VAL A 54 13.76 6.10 -8.10
CA VAL A 54 15.03 5.39 -7.87
C VAL A 54 15.50 5.55 -6.43
N CYS A 55 15.40 6.76 -5.87
CA CYS A 55 15.71 7.00 -4.46
C CYS A 55 14.82 6.17 -3.52
N ALA A 56 13.49 6.17 -3.73
CA ALA A 56 12.56 5.39 -2.91
C ALA A 56 12.86 3.89 -2.99
N LEU A 57 13.16 3.35 -4.17
CA LEU A 57 13.57 1.96 -4.34
C LEU A 57 14.91 1.66 -3.66
N CYS A 58 15.87 2.58 -3.69
CA CYS A 58 17.13 2.43 -2.94
C CYS A 58 16.88 2.38 -1.43
N ASP A 59 15.97 3.19 -0.91
CA ASP A 59 15.64 3.22 0.50
C ASP A 59 14.88 1.95 0.94
N PHE A 60 13.98 1.42 0.11
CA PHE A 60 13.39 0.09 0.34
C PHE A 60 14.45 -1.01 0.37
N ARG A 61 15.50 -0.92 -0.47
CA ARG A 61 16.59 -1.89 -0.46
C ARG A 61 17.35 -1.83 0.87
N ARG A 62 17.60 -0.62 1.38
CA ARG A 62 18.24 -0.42 2.70
C ARG A 62 17.39 -0.99 3.82
N LEU A 63 16.07 -0.80 3.79
CA LEU A 63 15.14 -1.38 4.77
C LEU A 63 15.17 -2.91 4.76
N ILE A 64 15.19 -3.54 3.57
CA ILE A 64 15.31 -5.01 3.46
C ILE A 64 16.63 -5.50 4.07
N LEU A 65 17.75 -4.85 3.74
CA LEU A 65 19.06 -5.21 4.29
C LEU A 65 19.13 -5.03 5.80
N ALA A 66 18.54 -3.96 6.33
CA ALA A 66 18.42 -3.75 7.77
C ALA A 66 17.58 -4.87 8.42
N GLY A 67 16.44 -5.23 7.83
CA GLY A 67 15.61 -6.35 8.27
C GLY A 67 16.34 -7.68 8.27
N GLU A 68 17.19 -7.95 7.26
CA GLU A 68 18.05 -9.14 7.25
C GLU A 68 19.06 -9.13 8.40
N GLY A 69 19.63 -7.96 8.72
CA GLY A 69 20.53 -7.78 9.87
C GLY A 69 19.81 -8.04 11.20
N MET A 70 18.62 -7.49 11.37
CA MET A 70 17.77 -7.67 12.55
C MET A 70 17.39 -9.15 12.74
N LEU A 71 16.91 -9.81 11.67
CA LEU A 71 16.55 -11.22 11.70
C LEU A 71 17.74 -12.14 12.05
N LYS A 72 18.96 -11.75 11.64
CA LYS A 72 20.18 -12.47 12.03
C LYS A 72 20.46 -12.35 13.53
N ALA A 73 20.24 -11.17 14.12
CA ALA A 73 20.45 -10.90 15.54
C ALA A 73 19.32 -11.46 16.44
N GLU A 74 18.12 -11.60 15.90
CA GLU A 74 16.95 -12.04 16.65
C GLU A 74 16.99 -13.54 17.00
N LYS A 75 16.53 -13.86 18.22
CA LYS A 75 16.48 -15.24 18.76
C LYS A 75 15.20 -15.96 18.32
N VAL A 76 15.04 -16.13 17.02
CA VAL A 76 13.90 -16.83 16.42
C VAL A 76 14.29 -18.28 16.10
N GLY A 77 13.30 -19.19 16.05
CA GLY A 77 13.53 -20.58 15.67
C GLY A 77 14.16 -20.71 14.28
N LYS A 78 15.01 -21.74 14.08
CA LYS A 78 15.77 -21.93 12.81
C LYS A 78 14.88 -21.96 11.57
N THR A 79 13.73 -22.64 11.65
CA THR A 79 12.78 -22.77 10.54
C THR A 79 12.13 -21.44 10.18
N GLU A 80 11.64 -20.71 11.18
CA GLU A 80 11.02 -19.39 11.01
C GLU A 80 12.03 -18.37 10.46
N LYS A 81 13.26 -18.39 10.99
CA LYS A 81 14.37 -17.58 10.50
C LYS A 81 14.69 -17.86 9.03
N ALA A 82 14.72 -19.12 8.62
CA ALA A 82 14.93 -19.51 7.23
C ALA A 82 13.79 -19.03 6.32
N GLN A 83 12.53 -19.18 6.76
CA GLN A 83 11.36 -18.74 6.02
C GLN A 83 11.36 -17.21 5.82
N SER A 84 11.61 -16.44 6.89
CA SER A 84 11.68 -14.97 6.83
C SER A 84 12.84 -14.49 5.97
N SER A 85 14.01 -15.15 6.04
CA SER A 85 15.15 -14.84 5.17
C SER A 85 14.84 -15.10 3.69
N LEU A 86 14.11 -16.18 3.38
CA LEU A 86 13.65 -16.46 2.01
C LEU A 86 12.70 -15.37 1.49
N LYS A 87 11.78 -14.87 2.33
CA LYS A 87 10.88 -13.76 2.00
C LYS A 87 11.66 -12.47 1.71
N LEU A 88 12.59 -12.09 2.59
CA LEU A 88 13.45 -10.89 2.41
C LEU A 88 14.26 -10.97 1.12
N ARG A 89 14.87 -12.12 0.83
CA ARG A 89 15.58 -12.35 -0.44
C ARG A 89 14.64 -12.28 -1.65
N GLY A 90 13.41 -12.75 -1.50
CA GLY A 90 12.36 -12.60 -2.51
C GLY A 90 12.04 -11.13 -2.80
N ALA A 91 11.84 -10.34 -1.75
CA ALA A 91 11.60 -8.90 -1.84
C ALA A 91 12.78 -8.15 -2.49
N ALA A 92 14.02 -8.46 -2.08
CA ALA A 92 15.22 -7.87 -2.67
C ALA A 92 15.32 -8.11 -4.19
N ARG A 93 14.98 -9.32 -4.65
CA ARG A 93 14.94 -9.64 -6.09
C ARG A 93 13.85 -8.87 -6.82
N LYS A 94 12.63 -8.82 -6.27
CA LYS A 94 11.54 -8.02 -6.86
C LYS A 94 11.96 -6.55 -7.00
N LEU A 95 12.59 -6.00 -5.97
CA LEU A 95 13.04 -4.61 -5.95
C LEU A 95 14.11 -4.33 -7.00
N TYR A 96 15.04 -5.26 -7.22
CA TYR A 96 16.01 -5.17 -8.31
C TYR A 96 15.30 -5.07 -9.68
N PHE A 97 14.34 -5.96 -9.95
CA PHE A 97 13.55 -5.91 -11.19
C PHE A 97 12.76 -4.60 -11.32
N MET A 98 12.15 -4.11 -10.25
CA MET A 98 11.45 -2.82 -10.26
C MET A 98 12.38 -1.65 -10.56
N THR A 99 13.61 -1.68 -10.03
CA THR A 99 14.61 -0.63 -10.30
C THR A 99 15.02 -0.62 -11.76
N CYS A 100 15.31 -1.79 -12.35
CA CYS A 100 15.57 -1.90 -13.78
C CYS A 100 14.38 -1.43 -14.61
N TRP A 101 13.17 -1.87 -14.25
CA TRP A 101 11.95 -1.49 -14.96
C TRP A 101 11.70 0.03 -14.94
N VAL A 102 11.93 0.70 -13.79
CA VAL A 102 11.87 2.17 -13.70
C VAL A 102 12.90 2.83 -14.61
N HIS A 103 14.11 2.29 -14.71
CA HIS A 103 15.13 2.84 -15.59
C HIS A 103 14.78 2.75 -17.08
N GLU A 104 13.94 1.77 -17.46
CA GLU A 104 13.54 1.53 -18.85
C GLU A 104 12.30 2.36 -19.28
N GLN A 105 11.58 2.98 -18.35
CA GLN A 105 10.39 3.76 -18.70
C GLN A 105 10.74 5.17 -19.19
N PRO A 106 9.94 5.73 -20.12
CA PRO A 106 10.07 7.13 -20.52
C PRO A 106 9.73 8.07 -19.35
N ASN A 107 10.31 9.28 -19.35
CA ASN A 107 10.14 10.24 -18.24
C ASN A 107 8.68 10.65 -18.04
N GLU A 108 7.89 10.66 -19.10
CA GLU A 108 6.47 11.02 -19.11
C GLU A 108 5.57 9.96 -18.47
N ALA A 109 6.07 8.72 -18.31
CA ALA A 109 5.28 7.62 -17.76
C ALA A 109 4.85 7.90 -16.31
N TRP A 110 5.71 8.52 -15.50
CA TRP A 110 5.46 8.72 -14.07
C TRP A 110 4.40 9.79 -13.80
N PRO A 111 4.49 11.01 -14.39
CA PRO A 111 3.42 11.99 -14.25
C PRO A 111 2.09 11.50 -14.86
N SER A 112 2.14 10.69 -15.94
CA SER A 112 0.94 10.08 -16.52
C SER A 112 0.29 9.09 -15.54
N LEU A 113 1.08 8.21 -14.93
CA LEU A 113 0.61 7.25 -13.94
C LEU A 113 0.06 7.94 -12.68
N ALA A 114 0.72 9.01 -12.23
CA ALA A 114 0.27 9.82 -11.11
C ALA A 114 -1.16 10.35 -11.32
N ARG A 115 -1.46 10.90 -12.51
CA ARG A 115 -2.82 11.37 -12.86
C ARG A 115 -3.85 10.24 -12.88
N ILE A 116 -3.49 9.07 -13.40
CA ILE A 116 -4.40 7.91 -13.40
C ILE A 116 -4.74 7.52 -11.96
N ILE A 117 -3.76 7.44 -11.08
CA ILE A 117 -3.95 7.10 -9.66
C ILE A 117 -4.75 8.19 -8.94
N GLU A 118 -4.51 9.46 -9.23
CA GLU A 118 -5.27 10.59 -8.67
C GLU A 118 -6.77 10.49 -8.99
N VAL A 119 -7.14 10.19 -10.24
CA VAL A 119 -8.54 9.98 -10.64
C VAL A 119 -9.17 8.80 -9.90
N GLN A 120 -8.44 7.71 -9.72
CA GLN A 120 -8.95 6.54 -8.98
C GLN A 120 -9.11 6.85 -7.49
N LYS A 121 -8.15 7.56 -6.89
CA LYS A 121 -8.21 7.99 -5.49
C LYS A 121 -9.47 8.81 -5.20
N VAL A 122 -9.79 9.79 -6.05
CA VAL A 122 -11.01 10.61 -5.89
C VAL A 122 -12.27 9.75 -5.89
N SER A 123 -12.32 8.72 -6.74
CA SER A 123 -13.45 7.79 -6.80
C SER A 123 -13.62 7.01 -5.47
N PHE A 124 -12.53 6.61 -4.83
CA PHE A 124 -12.57 5.97 -3.50
C PHE A 124 -13.04 6.94 -2.40
N GLU A 125 -12.57 8.18 -2.42
CA GLU A 125 -12.99 9.20 -1.45
C GLU A 125 -14.49 9.52 -1.57
N GLU A 126 -15.01 9.60 -2.79
CA GLU A 126 -16.43 9.81 -3.05
C GLU A 126 -17.28 8.65 -2.51
N LEU A 127 -16.90 7.40 -2.78
CA LEU A 127 -17.56 6.21 -2.25
C LEU A 127 -17.59 6.19 -0.71
N ALA A 128 -16.47 6.53 -0.07
CA ALA A 128 -16.38 6.61 1.38
C ALA A 128 -17.28 7.73 1.96
N SER A 129 -17.37 8.87 1.28
CA SER A 129 -18.23 9.98 1.69
C SER A 129 -19.73 9.66 1.50
N GLY A 130 -20.08 8.93 0.44
CA GLY A 130 -21.43 8.45 0.16
C GLY A 130 -21.91 7.43 1.19
N SER A 131 -21.04 6.50 1.58
CA SER A 131 -21.29 5.56 2.69
C SER A 131 -21.59 6.29 4.00
N ARG A 132 -20.75 7.27 4.39
CA ARG A 132 -20.99 8.08 5.60
C ARG A 132 -22.30 8.88 5.57
N LYS A 133 -22.71 9.38 4.39
CA LYS A 133 -24.01 10.06 4.22
C LYS A 133 -25.19 9.09 4.32
N SER A 134 -25.02 7.85 3.87
CA SER A 134 -26.02 6.77 4.00
C SER A 134 -26.17 6.30 5.46
N GLU A 135 -25.06 6.08 6.18
CA GLU A 135 -25.08 5.77 7.62
C GLU A 135 -25.70 6.88 8.47
N ARG A 136 -25.42 8.15 8.14
CA ARG A 136 -26.07 9.29 8.83
C ARG A 136 -27.58 9.35 8.59
N LYS A 137 -28.05 8.91 7.41
CA LYS A 137 -29.50 8.81 7.13
C LYS A 137 -30.14 7.61 7.84
N SER A 138 -29.44 6.48 8.00
CA SER A 138 -29.96 5.33 8.76
C SER A 138 -30.01 5.59 10.27
N ASN A 139 -29.03 6.33 10.82
CA ASN A 139 -29.01 6.70 12.25
C ASN A 139 -29.99 7.82 12.63
N GLN A 140 -30.63 8.51 11.68
CA GLN A 140 -31.69 9.49 11.98
C GLN A 140 -33.08 8.86 12.19
N GLN A 141 -33.23 7.54 12.00
CA GLN A 141 -34.50 6.83 12.25
C GLN A 141 -34.56 6.00 13.54
N SER A 142 -33.47 5.81 14.28
CA SER A 142 -33.51 5.16 15.59
C SER A 142 -33.73 6.19 16.71
N LYS A 143 -34.97 6.69 16.79
CA LYS A 143 -35.49 7.25 18.04
C LYS A 143 -35.43 6.15 19.11
N VAL A 144 -34.63 6.42 20.15
CA VAL A 144 -34.81 6.09 21.58
C VAL A 144 -35.71 4.88 21.86
N LEU A 145 -35.13 3.84 22.48
CA LEU A 145 -35.74 3.14 23.62
C LEU A 145 -34.74 2.15 24.26
N ILE A 146 -34.49 2.40 25.56
CA ILE A 146 -34.09 1.50 26.66
C ILE A 146 -32.67 1.70 27.23
N GLU A 147 -32.73 1.99 28.53
CA GLU A 147 -31.71 2.34 29.53
C GLU A 147 -30.76 1.20 29.90
N GLU A 148 -29.67 1.62 30.53
CA GLU A 148 -28.64 0.81 31.19
C GLU A 148 -29.18 -0.16 32.24
N LEU A 149 -28.56 -1.34 32.31
CA LEU A 149 -28.18 -2.03 33.54
C LEU A 149 -26.77 -2.61 33.37
#